data_AF-A0A3N5HRQ6-F1
#
_entry.id   AF-A0A3N5HRQ6-F1
#
_cell.length_a   1.000
_cell.length_b   1.000
_cell.length_c   1.000
_cell.angle_alpha   90.00
_cell.angle_beta   90.00
_cell.angle_gamma   90.00
#
_symmetry.space_group_name_H-M   'P 1'
#
loop_
_entity.id
_entity.type
_entity.pdbx_description
1 polymer ?
#
loop_
_entity_poly.entity_id
_entity_poly.type
_entity_poly.pdbx_seq_one_letter_code
_entity_poly.pdbx_strand_id
1 'polypeptide(L)'
;SIHLAVHSMKDMPARLPDGLAMAAILPREDARDAFLSPVAKSIDDLAKGATVGSSSVRRAAQLKRLRPDLNVIQFRGNVETRLRKLDEGVAAATFLACAGLNRLGLSDRITSAIPSEIMLPAVAQGAVGIEIRADDSKTRDLVAAINHETSAIAVDCERAFLAALDGSCRTPLAGHATLKDGRISFRGEALTHDGAHCFATTRDGGVSDAARMGHEAGEEVKARGGALIAY
;
A
#
# COMPACT_ATOMS: atom_id res chain seq x y z
N SER A 1 -0.62 -13.84 27.52
CA SER A 1 -1.67 -14.21 26.55
C SER A 1 -2.35 -12.93 26.08
N ILE A 2 -2.67 -12.81 24.79
CA ILE A 2 -3.39 -11.67 24.19
C ILE A 2 -4.67 -12.16 23.51
N HIS A 3 -5.69 -11.30 23.39
CA HIS A 3 -6.99 -11.64 22.78
C HIS A 3 -7.13 -11.12 21.34
N LEU A 4 -6.46 -10.01 21.04
CA LEU A 4 -6.44 -9.37 19.73
C LEU A 4 -5.09 -8.73 19.48
N ALA A 5 -4.79 -8.50 18.21
CA ALA A 5 -3.65 -7.70 17.76
C ALA A 5 -4.10 -6.65 16.74
N VAL A 6 -3.40 -5.52 16.70
CA VAL A 6 -3.74 -4.37 15.85
C VAL A 6 -2.62 -4.14 14.85
N HIS A 7 -2.97 -4.08 13.57
CA HIS A 7 -2.00 -4.05 12.49
C HIS A 7 -2.29 -2.94 11.48
N SER A 8 -1.23 -2.37 10.92
CA SER A 8 -1.34 -1.71 9.62
C SER A 8 -1.52 -2.77 8.55
N MET A 9 -2.63 -2.74 7.81
CA MET A 9 -3.00 -3.86 6.94
C MET A 9 -2.02 -4.12 5.79
N LYS A 10 -1.30 -3.08 5.35
CA LYS A 10 -0.24 -3.21 4.33
C LYS A 10 0.94 -4.08 4.76
N ASP A 11 1.13 -4.26 6.07
CA ASP A 11 2.23 -5.05 6.64
C ASP A 11 1.77 -6.49 6.93
N MET A 12 0.49 -6.81 6.72
CA MET A 12 -0.06 -8.14 6.94
C MET A 12 0.19 -9.04 5.73
N PRO A 13 0.62 -10.31 5.95
CA PRO A 13 0.83 -11.25 4.85
C PRO A 13 -0.49 -11.51 4.11
N ALA A 14 -0.40 -11.97 2.86
CA ALA A 14 -1.58 -12.28 2.05
C ALA A 14 -2.47 -13.36 2.70
N ARG A 15 -1.84 -14.38 3.29
CA ARG A 15 -2.48 -15.45 4.05
C ARG A 15 -2.04 -15.38 5.51
N LEU A 16 -3.01 -15.45 6.42
CA LEU A 16 -2.75 -15.57 7.86
C LEU A 16 -2.46 -17.03 8.23
N PRO A 17 -1.72 -17.28 9.32
CA PRO A 17 -1.62 -18.62 9.90
C PRO A 17 -2.99 -19.23 10.22
N ASP A 18 -3.09 -20.56 10.15
CA ASP A 18 -4.30 -21.28 10.50
C ASP A 18 -4.74 -20.96 11.95
N GLY A 19 -6.04 -20.78 12.15
CA GLY A 19 -6.62 -20.40 13.44
C GLY A 19 -6.61 -18.91 13.74
N LEU A 20 -6.08 -18.06 12.86
CA LEU A 20 -6.16 -16.59 12.95
C LEU A 20 -7.08 -16.01 11.88
N ALA A 21 -7.72 -14.88 12.19
CA ALA A 21 -8.61 -14.18 11.27
C ALA A 21 -8.55 -12.67 11.46
N MET A 22 -8.66 -11.92 10.35
CA MET A 22 -9.02 -10.50 10.41
C MET A 22 -10.50 -10.41 10.78
N ALA A 23 -10.81 -9.82 11.93
CA ALA A 23 -12.20 -9.72 12.40
C ALA A 23 -12.82 -8.33 12.22
N ALA A 24 -11.99 -7.28 12.12
CA ALA A 24 -12.47 -5.94 11.83
C ALA A 24 -11.44 -5.15 11.03
N ILE A 25 -11.92 -4.31 10.12
CA ILE A 25 -11.14 -3.28 9.42
C ILE A 25 -11.71 -1.92 9.82
N LEU A 26 -10.87 -1.04 10.36
CA LEU A 26 -11.28 0.29 10.77
C LEU A 26 -11.55 1.22 9.57
N PRO A 27 -12.20 2.39 9.76
CA PRO A 27 -12.26 3.42 8.73
C PRO A 27 -10.87 3.72 8.14
N ARG A 28 -10.77 3.64 6.82
CA ARG A 28 -9.50 3.81 6.10
C ARG A 28 -9.11 5.27 6.13
N GLU A 29 -7.87 5.54 6.50
CA GLU A 29 -7.27 6.87 6.39
C GLU A 29 -6.78 7.11 4.94
N ASP A 30 -6.13 8.22 4.67
CA ASP A 30 -5.53 8.56 3.39
C ASP A 30 -4.54 7.47 2.93
N ALA A 31 -4.95 6.75 1.90
CA ALA A 31 -4.18 5.67 1.31
C ALA A 31 -2.98 6.17 0.50
N ARG A 32 -2.88 7.48 0.20
CA ARG A 32 -1.83 8.04 -0.66
C ARG A 32 -0.45 7.94 -0.02
N ASP A 33 0.55 7.96 -0.89
CA ASP A 33 1.92 8.20 -0.49
C ASP A 33 2.15 9.71 -0.32
N ALA A 34 2.82 10.08 0.75
CA ALA A 34 3.31 11.43 0.99
C ALA A 34 4.67 11.59 0.31
N PHE A 35 4.82 12.64 -0.47
CA PHE A 35 6.10 13.19 -0.91
C PHE A 35 6.63 14.14 0.16
N LEU A 36 7.88 13.94 0.57
CA LEU A 36 8.57 14.79 1.54
C LEU A 36 9.87 15.27 0.92
N SER A 37 10.04 16.58 0.82
CA SER A 37 11.25 17.21 0.30
C SER A 37 11.42 18.61 0.86
N PRO A 38 12.65 18.98 1.30
CA PRO A 38 12.99 20.36 1.64
C PRO A 38 13.35 21.22 0.41
N VAL A 39 13.54 20.61 -0.77
CA VAL A 39 14.09 21.29 -1.96
C VAL A 39 13.17 21.30 -3.18
N ALA A 40 12.07 20.55 -3.16
CA ALA A 40 11.13 20.41 -4.26
C ALA A 40 9.68 20.36 -3.73
N LYS A 41 8.67 20.77 -4.51
CA LYS A 41 7.26 20.72 -4.10
C LYS A 41 6.55 19.43 -4.56
N SER A 42 7.08 18.79 -5.58
CA SER A 42 6.58 17.57 -6.18
C SER A 42 7.73 16.71 -6.72
N ILE A 43 7.41 15.50 -7.17
CA ILE A 43 8.37 14.62 -7.86
C ILE A 43 8.91 15.29 -9.13
N ASP A 44 8.08 16.03 -9.85
CA ASP A 44 8.45 16.66 -11.12
C ASP A 44 9.46 17.79 -10.94
N ASP A 45 9.41 18.48 -9.79
CA ASP A 45 10.33 19.57 -9.46
C ASP A 45 11.74 19.10 -9.07
N LEU A 46 11.95 17.78 -8.91
CA LEU A 46 13.28 17.25 -8.56
C LEU A 46 14.26 17.46 -9.72
N ALA A 47 15.42 18.03 -9.38
CA ALA A 47 16.54 18.19 -10.30
C ALA A 47 16.94 16.85 -10.93
N LYS A 48 17.44 16.91 -12.17
CA LYS A 48 17.92 15.73 -12.88
C LYS A 48 19.01 15.02 -12.07
N GLY A 49 18.89 13.71 -11.88
CA GLY A 49 19.86 12.94 -11.10
C GLY A 49 19.73 13.09 -9.58
N ALA A 50 18.69 13.76 -9.08
CA ALA A 50 18.51 13.90 -7.64
C ALA A 50 18.37 12.56 -6.92
N THR A 51 18.92 12.49 -5.70
CA THR A 51 18.84 11.30 -4.85
C THR A 51 17.51 11.25 -4.11
N VAL A 52 16.76 10.16 -4.24
CA VAL A 52 15.49 9.93 -3.54
C VAL A 52 15.58 8.70 -2.66
N GLY A 53 15.24 8.86 -1.37
CA GLY A 53 15.27 7.77 -0.41
C GLY A 53 13.97 6.96 -0.37
N SER A 54 14.04 5.65 -0.60
CA SER A 54 12.91 4.74 -0.37
C SER A 54 13.39 3.35 0.06
N SER A 55 12.73 2.77 1.07
CA SER A 55 12.89 1.34 1.39
C SER A 55 11.79 0.47 0.78
N SER A 56 10.79 1.07 0.12
CA SER A 56 9.71 0.34 -0.54
C SER A 56 10.13 0.02 -1.98
N VAL A 57 10.20 -1.27 -2.31
CA VAL A 57 10.45 -1.74 -3.68
C VAL A 57 9.36 -1.26 -4.65
N ARG A 58 8.10 -1.21 -4.20
CA ARG A 58 6.97 -0.62 -4.94
C ARG A 58 7.24 0.84 -5.32
N ARG A 59 7.45 1.72 -4.32
CA ARG A 59 7.66 3.16 -4.58
C ARG A 59 8.91 3.40 -5.41
N ALA A 60 9.97 2.61 -5.20
CA ALA A 60 11.20 2.70 -5.98
C ALA A 60 10.95 2.35 -7.45
N ALA A 61 10.25 1.26 -7.74
CA ALA A 61 9.92 0.85 -9.12
C ALA A 61 9.00 1.87 -9.81
N GLN A 62 7.94 2.31 -9.13
CA GLN A 62 7.03 3.35 -9.65
C GLN A 62 7.77 4.66 -9.93
N LEU A 63 8.66 5.09 -9.02
CA LEU A 63 9.47 6.29 -9.22
C LEU A 63 10.43 6.14 -10.40
N LYS A 64 11.16 5.02 -10.51
CA LYS A 64 12.08 4.78 -11.63
C LYS A 64 11.36 4.72 -12.97
N ARG A 65 10.13 4.22 -12.99
CA ARG A 65 9.28 4.27 -14.19
C ARG A 65 8.91 5.69 -14.57
N LEU A 66 8.55 6.53 -13.59
CA LEU A 66 8.14 7.92 -13.81
C LEU A 66 9.31 8.85 -14.14
N ARG A 67 10.44 8.68 -13.43
CA ARG A 67 11.65 9.50 -13.51
C ARG A 67 12.90 8.59 -13.50
N PRO A 68 13.23 7.95 -14.64
CA PRO A 68 14.38 7.05 -14.75
C PRO A 68 15.73 7.71 -14.46
N ASP A 69 15.80 9.04 -14.49
CA ASP A 69 17.00 9.82 -14.21
C ASP A 69 17.32 9.93 -12.71
N LEU A 70 16.37 9.67 -11.81
CA LEU A 70 16.58 9.84 -10.37
C LEU A 70 17.37 8.68 -9.76
N ASN A 71 18.23 9.00 -8.80
CA ASN A 71 19.01 8.03 -8.07
C ASN A 71 18.24 7.54 -6.82
N VAL A 72 17.69 6.32 -6.86
CA VAL A 72 16.91 5.78 -5.73
C VAL A 72 17.80 4.98 -4.78
N ILE A 73 17.89 5.42 -3.52
CA ILE A 73 18.70 4.77 -2.48
C ILE A 73 17.85 4.13 -1.39
N GLN A 74 18.39 3.09 -0.75
CA GLN A 74 17.78 2.50 0.44
C GLN A 74 17.70 3.52 1.58
N PHE A 75 16.52 3.66 2.17
CA PHE A 75 16.27 4.71 3.16
C PHE A 75 15.51 4.15 4.36
N ARG A 76 16.26 3.40 5.19
CA ARG A 76 15.73 2.63 6.32
C ARG A 76 15.76 3.43 7.63
N GLY A 77 14.93 2.99 8.57
CA GLY A 77 14.70 3.62 9.87
C GLY A 77 13.20 3.71 10.18
N ASN A 78 12.86 4.03 11.42
CA ASN A 78 11.51 4.48 11.78
C ASN A 78 11.23 5.87 11.15
N VAL A 79 10.01 6.39 11.30
CA VAL A 79 9.60 7.68 10.71
C VAL A 79 10.56 8.81 11.11
N GLU A 80 10.85 8.95 12.39
CA GLU A 80 11.73 9.99 12.93
C GLU A 80 13.14 9.92 12.34
N THR A 81 13.76 8.73 12.30
CA THR A 81 15.10 8.55 11.73
C THR A 81 15.14 8.93 10.24
N ARG A 82 14.08 8.61 9.49
CA ARG A 82 13.98 8.97 8.07
C ARG A 82 13.81 10.47 7.88
N LEU A 83 12.98 11.12 8.68
CA LEU A 83 12.81 12.57 8.64
C LEU A 83 14.12 13.29 8.98
N ARG A 84 14.84 12.84 10.01
CA ARG A 84 16.15 13.39 10.34
C ARG A 84 17.16 13.25 9.18
N LYS A 85 17.27 12.07 8.57
CA LYS A 85 18.13 11.86 7.39
C LYS A 85 17.76 12.78 6.23
N LEU A 86 16.47 13.07 6.04
CA LEU A 86 16.00 14.00 5.02
C LEU A 86 16.44 15.43 5.36
N ASP A 87 16.27 15.85 6.62
CA ASP A 87 16.66 17.17 7.11
C ASP A 87 18.20 17.37 7.06
N GLU A 88 18.97 16.30 7.26
CA GLU A 88 20.44 16.26 7.11
C GLU A 88 20.91 16.22 5.64
N GLY A 89 19.99 16.20 4.67
CA GLY A 89 20.33 16.24 3.23
C GLY A 89 20.84 14.92 2.64
N VAL A 90 20.64 13.78 3.31
CA VAL A 90 21.03 12.45 2.79
C VAL A 90 20.30 12.10 1.49
N ALA A 91 19.11 12.65 1.29
CA ALA A 91 18.35 12.58 0.05
C ALA A 91 17.62 13.90 -0.21
N ALA A 92 17.36 14.22 -1.47
CA ALA A 92 16.56 15.39 -1.85
C ALA A 92 15.06 15.19 -1.55
N ALA A 93 14.60 13.94 -1.53
CA ALA A 93 13.24 13.59 -1.16
C ALA A 93 13.15 12.19 -0.56
N THR A 94 12.05 11.90 0.12
CA THR A 94 11.65 10.54 0.51
C THR A 94 10.13 10.40 0.46
N PHE A 95 9.65 9.17 0.68
CA PHE A 95 8.24 8.83 0.72
C PHE A 95 7.83 8.20 2.04
N LEU A 96 6.69 8.62 2.57
CA LEU A 96 5.99 7.98 3.69
C LEU A 96 4.52 7.77 3.31
N ALA A 97 3.76 7.06 4.15
CA ALA A 97 2.31 6.97 3.93
C ALA A 97 1.65 8.18 4.60
N CYS A 98 0.69 8.84 3.93
CA CYS A 98 -0.07 9.94 4.51
C CYS A 98 -0.68 9.54 5.87
N ALA A 99 -1.35 8.39 5.92
CA ALA A 99 -1.88 7.83 7.16
C ALA A 99 -0.89 7.67 8.31
N GLY A 100 0.36 7.32 8.01
CA GLY A 100 1.38 7.20 9.05
C GLY A 100 1.75 8.56 9.65
N LEU A 101 1.86 9.58 8.82
CA LEU A 101 2.19 10.94 9.25
C LEU A 101 1.01 11.60 9.99
N ASN A 102 -0.21 11.46 9.46
CA ASN A 102 -1.42 12.02 10.08
C ASN A 102 -1.63 11.48 11.50
N ARG A 103 -1.49 10.16 11.70
CA ARG A 103 -1.62 9.51 13.01
C ARG A 103 -0.56 9.94 14.02
N LEU A 104 0.61 10.36 13.55
CA LEU A 104 1.70 10.86 14.39
C LEU A 104 1.62 12.38 14.64
N GLY A 105 0.62 13.07 14.10
CA GLY A 105 0.54 14.54 14.15
C GLY A 105 1.62 15.24 13.33
N LEU A 106 2.12 14.58 12.29
CA LEU A 106 3.21 15.06 11.42
C LEU A 106 2.72 15.41 10.00
N SER A 107 1.44 15.76 9.85
CA SER A 107 0.85 16.17 8.57
C SER A 107 1.58 17.36 7.94
N ASP A 108 2.12 18.27 8.75
CA ASP A 108 2.83 19.46 8.28
C ASP A 108 4.18 19.14 7.63
N ARG A 109 4.67 17.90 7.80
CA ARG A 109 5.87 17.40 7.10
C ARG A 109 5.57 16.93 5.67
N ILE A 110 4.29 16.79 5.30
CA ILE A 110 3.90 16.39 3.95
C ILE A 110 4.08 17.57 3.01
N THR A 111 5.06 17.49 2.11
CA THR A 111 5.23 18.50 1.06
C THR A 111 4.06 18.44 0.07
N SER A 112 3.68 17.22 -0.33
CA SER A 112 2.47 16.97 -1.11
C SER A 112 2.00 15.52 -0.96
N ALA A 113 0.68 15.31 -0.98
CA ALA A 113 0.11 13.97 -1.08
C ALA A 113 0.05 13.57 -2.56
N ILE A 114 0.72 12.48 -2.93
CA ILE A 114 0.87 12.07 -4.33
C ILE A 114 -0.46 11.51 -4.82
N PRO A 115 -1.00 12.01 -5.95
CA PRO A 115 -2.20 11.42 -6.55
C PRO A 115 -2.00 9.93 -6.85
N SER A 116 -3.04 9.14 -6.61
CA SER A 116 -2.98 7.68 -6.80
C SER A 116 -2.80 7.24 -8.26
N GLU A 117 -3.02 8.16 -9.19
CA GLU A 117 -2.77 8.04 -10.64
C GLU A 117 -1.28 8.12 -10.96
N ILE A 118 -0.51 8.81 -10.11
CA ILE A 118 0.95 9.00 -10.25
C ILE A 118 1.71 7.92 -9.47
N MET A 119 1.25 7.60 -8.26
CA MET A 119 1.84 6.54 -7.43
C MET A 119 0.73 5.73 -6.77
N LEU A 120 0.43 4.57 -7.35
CA LEU A 120 -0.61 3.70 -6.82
C LEU A 120 -0.22 3.17 -5.43
N PRO A 121 -1.10 3.27 -4.41
CA PRO A 121 -0.81 2.81 -3.05
C PRO A 121 -0.46 1.32 -2.94
N ALA A 122 0.25 0.99 -1.86
CA ALA A 122 0.36 -0.42 -1.45
C ALA A 122 -1.04 -0.97 -1.08
N VAL A 123 -1.22 -2.27 -1.31
CA VAL A 123 -2.41 -3.00 -0.85
C VAL A 123 -2.67 -2.70 0.62
N ALA A 124 -3.91 -2.33 0.90
CA ALA A 124 -4.45 -1.98 2.20
C ALA A 124 -3.74 -0.81 2.94
N GLN A 125 -2.97 0.03 2.23
CA GLN A 125 -2.38 1.23 2.82
C GLN A 125 -3.47 2.15 3.38
N GLY A 126 -3.26 2.67 4.60
CA GLY A 126 -4.21 3.51 5.32
C GLY A 126 -5.20 2.75 6.19
N ALA A 127 -5.41 1.45 5.95
CA ALA A 127 -6.31 0.61 6.76
C ALA A 127 -5.60 0.06 8.01
N VAL A 128 -6.35 0.00 9.11
CA VAL A 128 -5.97 -0.71 10.33
C VAL A 128 -6.89 -1.92 10.47
N GLY A 129 -6.30 -3.07 10.77
CA GLY A 129 -7.04 -4.32 10.98
C GLY A 129 -6.84 -4.90 12.37
N ILE A 130 -7.86 -5.59 12.83
CA ILE A 130 -7.90 -6.30 14.11
C ILE A 130 -7.83 -7.80 13.83
N GLU A 131 -6.72 -8.41 14.22
CA GLU A 131 -6.51 -9.87 14.15
C GLU A 131 -6.95 -10.52 15.46
N ILE A 132 -7.66 -11.63 15.37
CA ILE A 132 -8.11 -12.44 16.51
C ILE A 132 -7.90 -13.93 16.23
N ARG A 133 -8.10 -14.77 17.25
CA ARG A 133 -8.30 -16.21 17.02
C ARG A 133 -9.62 -16.45 16.30
N ALA A 134 -9.61 -17.30 15.29
CA ALA A 134 -10.76 -17.54 14.42
C ALA A 134 -11.97 -18.12 15.17
N ASP A 135 -11.73 -18.91 16.22
CA ASP A 135 -12.73 -19.56 17.07
C ASP A 135 -13.23 -18.70 18.25
N ASP A 136 -12.67 -17.51 18.47
CA ASP A 136 -13.05 -16.62 19.56
C ASP A 136 -14.24 -15.73 19.17
N SER A 137 -15.44 -16.32 19.21
CA SER A 137 -16.70 -15.62 18.91
C SER A 137 -16.94 -14.41 19.81
N LYS A 138 -16.56 -14.50 21.09
CA LYS A 138 -16.70 -13.38 22.05
C LYS A 138 -15.89 -12.16 21.61
N THR A 139 -14.63 -12.35 21.25
CA THR A 139 -13.80 -11.23 20.78
C THR A 139 -14.30 -10.72 19.43
N ARG A 140 -14.74 -11.61 18.52
CA ARG A 140 -15.35 -11.24 17.24
C ARG A 140 -16.55 -10.31 17.41
N ASP A 141 -17.48 -10.65 18.31
CA ASP A 141 -18.69 -9.87 18.56
C ASP A 141 -18.35 -8.48 19.12
N LEU A 142 -17.32 -8.38 19.96
CA LEU A 142 -16.86 -7.10 20.52
C LEU A 142 -16.27 -6.18 19.44
N VAL A 143 -15.45 -6.73 18.54
CA VAL A 143 -14.77 -5.92 17.51
C VAL A 143 -15.66 -5.62 16.30
N ALA A 144 -16.79 -6.31 16.14
CA ALA A 144 -17.74 -6.03 15.07
C ALA A 144 -18.24 -4.57 15.09
N ALA A 145 -18.38 -3.97 16.27
CA ALA A 145 -18.83 -2.59 16.46
C ALA A 145 -17.84 -1.54 15.90
N ILE A 146 -16.58 -1.89 15.71
CA ILE A 146 -15.54 -1.00 15.15
C ILE A 146 -15.20 -1.34 13.70
N ASN A 147 -15.88 -2.33 13.11
CA ASN A 147 -15.69 -2.66 11.71
C ASN A 147 -16.36 -1.61 10.82
N HIS A 148 -15.61 -1.12 9.83
CA HIS A 148 -16.09 -0.24 8.80
C HIS A 148 -16.25 -1.02 7.49
N GLU A 149 -17.49 -1.35 7.17
CA GLU A 149 -17.85 -2.22 6.04
C GLU A 149 -17.26 -1.75 4.71
N THR A 150 -17.33 -0.46 4.42
CA THR A 150 -16.75 0.12 3.19
C THR A 150 -15.25 -0.11 3.09
N SER A 151 -14.51 0.02 4.20
CA SER A 151 -13.07 -0.27 4.21
C SER A 151 -12.83 -1.78 4.05
N ALA A 152 -13.61 -2.61 4.74
CA ALA A 152 -13.45 -4.05 4.71
C ALA A 152 -13.60 -4.61 3.30
N ILE A 153 -14.69 -4.24 2.60
CA ILE A 153 -14.95 -4.67 1.21
C ILE A 153 -13.82 -4.25 0.26
N ALA A 154 -13.36 -2.99 0.36
CA ALA A 154 -12.26 -2.50 -0.47
C ALA A 154 -10.94 -3.24 -0.18
N VAL A 155 -10.61 -3.44 1.09
CA VAL A 155 -9.41 -4.17 1.52
C VAL A 155 -9.48 -5.64 1.10
N ASP A 156 -10.65 -6.28 1.14
CA ASP A 156 -10.83 -7.67 0.70
C ASP A 156 -10.53 -7.84 -0.79
N CYS A 157 -10.99 -6.89 -1.64
CA CYS A 157 -10.61 -6.86 -3.06
C CYS A 157 -9.09 -6.74 -3.23
N GLU A 158 -8.46 -5.79 -2.55
CA GLU A 158 -7.02 -5.57 -2.67
C GLU A 158 -6.19 -6.76 -2.17
N ARG A 159 -6.64 -7.43 -1.10
CA ARG A 159 -5.97 -8.59 -0.53
C ARG A 159 -6.16 -9.85 -1.36
N ALA A 160 -7.33 -10.03 -1.99
CA ALA A 160 -7.54 -11.11 -2.94
C ALA A 160 -6.60 -10.99 -4.15
N PHE A 161 -6.36 -9.76 -4.63
CA PHE A 161 -5.34 -9.46 -5.64
C PHE A 161 -3.93 -9.83 -5.18
N LEU A 162 -3.54 -9.41 -3.97
CA LEU A 162 -2.23 -9.73 -3.39
C LEU A 162 -2.03 -11.25 -3.25
N ALA A 163 -3.07 -11.97 -2.81
CA ALA A 163 -3.01 -13.42 -2.61
C ALA A 163 -2.87 -14.20 -3.92
N ALA A 164 -3.58 -13.81 -4.98
CA ALA A 164 -3.46 -14.46 -6.29
C ALA A 164 -2.05 -14.34 -6.89
N LEU A 165 -1.43 -13.17 -6.71
CA LEU A 165 -0.07 -12.90 -7.18
C LEU A 165 1.02 -13.64 -6.39
N ASP A 166 0.65 -14.40 -5.35
CA ASP A 166 1.58 -15.04 -4.40
C ASP A 166 2.64 -14.04 -3.90
N GLY A 167 2.21 -12.79 -3.71
CA GLY A 167 3.09 -11.65 -3.60
C GLY A 167 3.99 -11.76 -2.38
N SER A 168 5.25 -12.14 -2.59
CA SER A 168 6.30 -11.96 -1.58
C SER A 168 6.49 -10.45 -1.34
N CYS A 169 6.91 -10.06 -0.13
CA CYS A 169 7.21 -8.65 0.20
C CYS A 169 8.32 -8.02 -0.69
N ARG A 170 8.89 -8.79 -1.63
CA ARG A 170 9.95 -8.39 -2.56
C ARG A 170 9.41 -7.96 -3.92
N THR A 171 8.21 -8.37 -4.31
CA THR A 171 7.62 -7.96 -5.58
C THR A 171 7.13 -6.50 -5.50
N PRO A 172 7.57 -5.59 -6.40
CA PRO A 172 6.99 -4.25 -6.50
C PRO A 172 5.52 -4.33 -6.93
N LEU A 173 4.61 -4.27 -5.95
CA LEU A 173 3.18 -4.48 -6.15
C LEU A 173 2.36 -3.37 -5.49
N ALA A 174 1.37 -2.86 -6.21
CA ALA A 174 0.44 -1.85 -5.75
C ALA A 174 -1.02 -2.29 -6.02
N GLY A 175 -1.94 -1.83 -5.18
CA GLY A 175 -3.35 -2.21 -5.28
C GLY A 175 -4.22 -1.29 -4.44
N HIS A 176 -5.24 -0.70 -5.07
CA HIS A 176 -6.14 0.22 -4.40
C HIS A 176 -7.56 0.08 -4.95
N ALA A 177 -8.50 -0.19 -4.05
CA ALA A 177 -9.93 -0.23 -4.27
C ALA A 177 -10.60 0.93 -3.54
N THR A 178 -11.62 1.50 -4.19
CA THR A 178 -12.56 2.42 -3.57
C THR A 178 -13.98 1.87 -3.72
N LEU A 179 -14.83 2.10 -2.72
CA LEU A 179 -16.25 1.77 -2.78
C LEU A 179 -17.05 3.07 -2.68
N LYS A 180 -17.85 3.34 -3.70
CA LYS A 180 -18.75 4.49 -3.77
C LYS A 180 -20.07 4.07 -4.40
N ASP A 181 -21.18 4.47 -3.79
CA ASP A 181 -22.54 4.22 -4.30
C ASP A 181 -22.80 2.73 -4.64
N GLY A 182 -22.30 1.81 -3.79
CA GLY A 182 -22.44 0.36 -3.99
C GLY A 182 -21.57 -0.24 -5.09
N ARG A 183 -20.68 0.55 -5.70
CA ARG A 183 -19.75 0.12 -6.75
C ARG A 183 -18.31 0.17 -6.28
N ILE A 184 -17.61 -0.94 -6.51
CA ILE A 184 -16.16 -1.02 -6.27
C ILE A 184 -15.41 -0.67 -7.55
N SER A 185 -14.40 0.18 -7.43
CA SER A 185 -13.41 0.49 -8.47
C SER A 185 -12.04 0.10 -7.95
N PHE A 186 -11.38 -0.82 -8.64
CA PHE A 186 -10.07 -1.35 -8.27
C PHE A 186 -9.03 -1.08 -9.35
N ARG A 187 -7.83 -0.70 -8.92
CA ARG A 187 -6.62 -0.67 -9.74
C ARG A 187 -5.54 -1.50 -9.06
N GLY A 188 -4.82 -2.30 -9.84
CA GLY A 188 -3.69 -3.08 -9.35
C GLY A 188 -2.56 -3.07 -10.37
N GLU A 189 -1.32 -3.16 -9.89
CA GLU A 189 -0.16 -3.32 -10.76
C GLU A 189 0.97 -4.09 -10.07
N ALA A 190 1.77 -4.77 -10.90
CA ALA A 190 3.06 -5.32 -10.52
C ALA A 190 4.14 -4.82 -11.49
N LEU A 191 5.33 -4.52 -10.99
CA LEU A 191 6.44 -3.97 -11.77
C LEU A 191 7.71 -4.78 -11.58
N THR A 192 8.62 -4.69 -12.55
CA THR A 192 10.02 -5.07 -12.32
C THR A 192 10.69 -4.08 -11.36
N HIS A 193 11.74 -4.49 -10.66
CA HIS A 193 12.44 -3.65 -9.66
C HIS A 193 13.04 -2.36 -10.23
N ASP A 194 13.33 -2.34 -11.53
CA ASP A 194 13.81 -1.18 -12.27
C ASP A 194 12.68 -0.30 -12.81
N GLY A 195 11.41 -0.73 -12.72
CA GLY A 195 10.24 -0.03 -13.25
C GLY A 195 10.07 -0.13 -14.78
N ALA A 196 10.96 -0.84 -15.49
CA ALA A 196 10.94 -0.95 -16.95
C ALA A 196 9.63 -1.60 -17.45
N HIS A 197 9.20 -2.66 -16.77
CA HIS A 197 7.96 -3.35 -17.06
C HIS A 197 6.91 -3.07 -15.97
N CYS A 198 5.68 -2.82 -16.40
CA CYS A 198 4.52 -2.65 -15.52
C CYS A 198 3.32 -3.42 -16.09
N PHE A 199 2.73 -4.27 -15.25
CA PHE A 199 1.57 -5.08 -15.56
C PHE A 199 0.41 -4.57 -14.71
N ALA A 200 -0.34 -3.63 -15.28
CA ALA A 200 -1.46 -2.97 -14.61
C ALA A 200 -2.81 -3.51 -15.07
N THR A 201 -3.80 -3.45 -14.19
CA THR A 201 -5.17 -3.87 -14.44
C THR A 201 -6.17 -2.99 -13.68
N THR A 202 -7.39 -2.91 -14.20
CA THR A 202 -8.51 -2.19 -13.57
C THR A 202 -9.75 -3.08 -13.55
N ARG A 203 -10.60 -2.88 -12.55
CA ARG A 203 -11.87 -3.60 -12.40
C ARG A 203 -12.94 -2.69 -11.80
N ASP A 204 -14.17 -2.85 -12.27
CA ASP A 204 -15.34 -2.17 -11.72
C ASP A 204 -16.49 -3.17 -11.56
N GLY A 205 -17.22 -3.11 -10.44
CA GLY A 205 -18.26 -4.10 -10.15
C GLY A 205 -19.06 -3.82 -8.89
N GLY A 206 -19.90 -4.77 -8.50
CA GLY A 206 -20.69 -4.67 -7.27
C GLY A 206 -19.90 -5.12 -6.04
N VAL A 207 -20.38 -4.74 -4.85
CA VAL A 207 -19.78 -5.14 -3.56
C VAL A 207 -19.65 -6.66 -3.39
N SER A 208 -20.61 -7.43 -3.92
CA SER A 208 -20.62 -8.90 -3.85
C SER A 208 -19.48 -9.55 -4.65
N ASP A 209 -18.90 -8.82 -5.60
CA ASP A 209 -17.85 -9.32 -6.48
C ASP A 209 -16.44 -8.90 -6.04
N ALA A 210 -16.31 -8.08 -4.99
CA ALA A 210 -15.07 -7.41 -4.61
C ALA A 210 -13.87 -8.37 -4.52
N ALA A 211 -13.97 -9.43 -3.70
CA ALA A 211 -12.90 -10.40 -3.54
C ALA A 211 -12.61 -11.19 -4.84
N ARG A 212 -13.67 -11.59 -5.57
CA ARG A 212 -13.53 -12.31 -6.84
C ARG A 212 -12.81 -11.47 -7.89
N MET A 213 -13.21 -10.21 -8.04
CA MET A 213 -12.58 -9.25 -8.96
C MET A 213 -11.11 -9.03 -8.63
N GLY A 214 -10.78 -8.88 -7.34
CA GLY A 214 -9.41 -8.78 -6.87
C GLY A 214 -8.58 -10.00 -7.25
N HIS A 215 -9.10 -11.20 -6.99
CA HIS A 215 -8.44 -12.46 -7.34
C HIS A 215 -8.20 -12.58 -8.86
N GLU A 216 -9.23 -12.36 -9.68
CA GLU A 216 -9.13 -12.41 -11.15
C GLU A 216 -8.16 -11.38 -11.71
N ALA A 217 -8.11 -10.18 -11.12
CA ALA A 217 -7.13 -9.17 -11.46
C ALA A 217 -5.70 -9.61 -11.14
N GLY A 218 -5.50 -10.32 -10.03
CA GLY A 218 -4.19 -10.84 -9.64
C GLY A 218 -3.72 -11.95 -10.57
N GLU A 219 -4.60 -12.89 -10.92
CA GLU A 219 -4.32 -13.94 -11.92
C GLU A 219 -3.99 -13.36 -13.31
N GLU A 220 -4.71 -12.31 -13.74
CA GLU A 220 -4.41 -11.61 -15.00
C GLU A 220 -2.99 -11.00 -14.98
N VAL A 221 -2.66 -10.26 -13.92
CA VAL A 221 -1.34 -9.63 -13.78
C VAL A 221 -0.25 -10.68 -13.69
N LYS A 222 -0.49 -11.79 -12.99
CA LYS A 222 0.44 -12.92 -12.86
C LYS A 222 0.72 -13.57 -14.20
N ALA A 223 -0.32 -13.86 -14.97
CA ALA A 223 -0.19 -14.47 -16.29
C ALA A 223 0.55 -13.56 -17.27
N ARG A 224 0.30 -12.24 -17.24
CA ARG A 224 0.97 -11.26 -18.10
C ARG A 224 2.42 -11.00 -17.68
N GLY A 225 2.68 -10.95 -16.39
CA GLY A 225 4.01 -10.67 -15.84
C GLY A 225 4.94 -11.87 -15.89
N GLY A 226 4.42 -13.08 -15.72
CA GLY A 226 5.20 -14.31 -15.76
C GLY A 226 6.47 -14.23 -14.90
N ALA A 227 7.59 -14.64 -15.49
CA ALA A 227 8.89 -14.64 -14.81
C ALA A 227 9.46 -13.24 -14.51
N LEU A 228 8.94 -12.16 -15.12
CA LEU A 228 9.46 -10.80 -14.90
C LEU A 228 9.12 -10.25 -13.52
N ILE A 229 8.07 -10.79 -12.89
CA ILE A 229 7.57 -10.37 -11.57
C ILE A 229 7.55 -11.50 -10.53
N ALA A 230 8.03 -12.70 -10.90
CA ALA A 230 8.18 -13.82 -9.97
C ALA A 230 9.53 -13.69 -9.24
N TYR A 231 9.51 -13.25 -7.98
CA TYR A 231 10.71 -13.07 -7.13
C TYR A 231 10.63 -13.83 -5.80
#